data_AF-A0A356R3D4-F1
#
_entry.id   AF-A0A356R3D4-F1
#
_cell.length_a   1.000
_cell.length_b   1.000
_cell.length_c   1.000
_cell.angle_alpha   90.00
_cell.angle_beta   90.00
_cell.angle_gamma   90.00
#
_symmetry.space_group_name_H-M   'P 1'
#
loop_
_entity.id
_entity.type
_entity.pdbx_description
1 polymer ?
#
loop_
_entity_poly.entity_id
_entity_poly.type
_entity_poly.pdbx_seq_one_letter_code
_entity_poly.pdbx_strand_id
1 'polypeptide(L)'
;VPRPHSSRFAFSLLWAIVIFLCFSHSNALAGEVTLAWNPPSAEYGGFIIAYGTSSGSYSQTQDVGSQAIYTLTSLIPGQTYYIAVKAYDRNRKIESPYSNQVSVTVPIVAARPAPPRNVQVY
;
A
#
# COMPACT_ATOMS: atom_id res chain seq x y z
N VAL A 1 55.77 6.59 21.87
CA VAL A 1 54.76 7.27 21.01
C VAL A 1 53.59 6.32 20.79
N PRO A 2 52.43 6.48 21.46
CA PRO A 2 51.26 5.65 21.20
C PRO A 2 50.50 6.18 19.98
N ARG A 3 50.14 5.29 19.04
CA ARG A 3 49.24 5.61 17.92
C ARG A 3 47.80 5.50 18.40
N PRO A 4 46.97 6.56 18.35
CA PRO A 4 45.54 6.41 18.59
C PRO A 4 44.87 5.76 17.38
N HIS A 5 44.40 4.53 17.57
CA HIS A 5 43.47 3.85 16.67
C HIS A 5 42.08 3.89 17.32
N SER A 6 41.23 4.86 16.99
CA SER A 6 39.84 4.86 17.46
C SER A 6 38.97 5.91 16.75
N SER A 7 38.56 5.65 15.50
CA SER A 7 37.38 6.28 14.91
C SER A 7 36.89 5.50 13.68
N ARG A 8 36.73 4.19 13.83
CA ARG A 8 36.14 3.33 12.78
C ARG A 8 34.98 2.48 13.30
N PHE A 9 34.94 2.23 14.61
CA PHE A 9 33.88 1.47 15.27
C PHE A 9 32.59 2.28 15.52
N ALA A 10 32.72 3.58 15.86
CA ALA A 10 31.55 4.43 16.12
C ALA A 10 30.67 4.66 14.87
N PHE A 11 31.29 4.74 13.69
CA PHE A 11 30.57 4.94 12.42
C PHE A 11 29.84 3.67 11.95
N SER A 12 30.42 2.49 12.22
CA SER A 12 29.79 1.19 11.96
C SER A 12 28.56 0.95 12.85
N LEU A 13 28.65 1.34 14.13
CA LEU A 13 27.52 1.23 15.07
C LEU A 13 26.37 2.18 14.72
N LEU A 14 26.67 3.40 14.29
CA LEU A 14 25.67 4.38 13.83
C LEU A 14 24.97 3.92 12.52
N TRP A 15 25.70 3.31 11.59
CA TRP A 15 25.11 2.76 10.36
C TRP A 15 24.22 1.53 10.64
N ALA A 16 24.60 0.68 11.60
CA ALA A 16 23.79 -0.45 12.03
C ALA A 16 22.47 -0.02 12.70
N ILE A 17 22.46 1.10 13.45
CA ILE A 17 21.24 1.65 14.07
C ILE A 17 20.30 2.25 13.01
N VAL A 18 20.83 2.90 11.97
CA VAL A 18 20.01 3.43 10.85
C VAL A 18 19.39 2.28 10.05
N ILE A 19 20.12 1.19 9.81
CA ILE A 19 19.57 -0.01 9.17
C ILE A 19 18.52 -0.68 10.08
N PHE A 20 18.75 -0.75 11.38
CA PHE A 20 17.80 -1.33 12.34
C PHE A 20 16.50 -0.51 12.45
N LEU A 21 16.58 0.82 12.32
CA LEU A 21 15.40 1.70 12.28
C LEU A 21 14.61 1.62 10.97
N CYS A 22 15.24 1.25 9.85
CA CYS A 22 14.58 1.07 8.55
C CYS A 22 13.82 -0.27 8.41
N PHE A 23 14.05 -1.25 9.29
CA PHE A 23 13.39 -2.56 9.22
C PHE A 23 12.11 -2.67 10.05
N SER A 24 11.61 -1.56 10.57
CA SER A 24 10.30 -1.49 11.23
C SER A 24 9.17 -1.48 10.20
N HIS A 25 9.04 -2.55 9.41
CA HIS A 25 7.81 -2.79 8.67
C HIS A 25 6.80 -3.35 9.66
N SER A 26 6.00 -2.45 10.22
CA SER A 26 4.80 -2.81 10.96
C SER A 26 3.96 -3.71 10.05
N ASN A 27 3.84 -5.00 10.38
CA ASN A 27 2.79 -5.84 9.84
C ASN A 27 1.49 -5.38 10.51
N ALA A 28 0.96 -4.25 10.03
CA ALA A 28 -0.38 -3.81 10.39
C ALA A 28 -1.37 -4.88 9.91
N LEU A 29 -2.47 -5.06 10.64
CA LEU A 29 -3.67 -5.70 10.10
C LEU A 29 -4.06 -4.92 8.85
N ALA A 30 -3.59 -5.39 7.70
CA ALA A 30 -3.75 -4.73 6.42
C ALA A 30 -5.09 -5.16 5.87
N GLY A 31 -6.01 -4.21 5.76
CA GLY A 31 -7.18 -4.42 4.93
C GLY A 31 -6.79 -4.39 3.45
N GLU A 32 -7.65 -4.98 2.65
CA GLU A 32 -7.47 -5.07 1.20
C GLU A 32 -8.76 -4.66 0.48
N VAL A 33 -8.58 -4.11 -0.71
CA VAL A 33 -9.68 -3.76 -1.61
C VAL A 33 -9.31 -4.23 -3.01
N THR A 34 -10.19 -5.04 -3.60
CA THR A 34 -10.06 -5.43 -5.02
C THR A 34 -10.79 -4.44 -5.90
N LEU A 35 -10.06 -3.91 -6.87
CA LEU A 35 -10.51 -2.93 -7.84
C LEU A 35 -10.54 -3.56 -9.23
N ALA A 36 -11.54 -3.18 -10.01
CA ALA A 36 -11.65 -3.55 -11.42
C ALA A 36 -12.09 -2.34 -12.22
N TRP A 37 -11.54 -2.18 -13.42
CA TRP A 37 -11.89 -1.09 -14.33
C TRP A 37 -11.87 -1.58 -15.79
N ASN A 38 -12.56 -0.84 -16.65
CA ASN A 38 -12.56 -1.10 -18.08
C ASN A 38 -11.41 -0.34 -18.76
N PRO A 39 -10.57 -1.00 -19.57
CA PRO A 39 -9.57 -0.33 -20.37
C PRO A 39 -10.19 0.68 -21.37
N PRO A 40 -9.45 1.75 -21.74
CA PRO A 40 -9.88 2.65 -22.80
C PRO A 40 -9.85 1.96 -24.17
N SER A 41 -10.62 2.49 -25.12
CA SER A 41 -10.67 1.98 -26.50
C SER A 41 -9.43 2.35 -27.33
N ALA A 42 -8.74 3.43 -26.96
CA ALA A 42 -7.49 3.86 -27.58
C ALA A 42 -6.30 3.01 -27.06
N GLU A 43 -5.16 3.07 -27.75
CA GLU A 43 -3.97 2.34 -27.30
C GLU A 43 -3.47 2.83 -25.93
N TYR A 44 -3.07 1.88 -25.08
CA TYR A 44 -2.51 2.12 -23.75
C TYR A 44 -1.35 1.17 -23.47
N GLY A 45 -0.43 1.60 -22.62
CA GLY A 45 0.69 0.82 -22.08
C GLY A 45 0.40 0.18 -20.73
N GLY A 46 -0.45 0.82 -19.92
CA GLY A 46 -0.83 0.31 -18.60
C GLY A 46 -1.59 1.34 -17.77
N PHE A 47 -1.71 1.06 -16.47
CA PHE A 47 -2.52 1.82 -15.53
C PHE A 47 -1.74 2.15 -14.25
N ILE A 48 -2.07 3.30 -13.67
CA ILE A 48 -1.64 3.73 -12.36
C ILE A 48 -2.88 3.97 -11.51
N ILE A 49 -2.96 3.28 -10.38
CA ILE A 49 -3.95 3.55 -9.34
C ILE A 49 -3.42 4.69 -8.48
N ALA A 50 -4.24 5.71 -8.25
CA ALA A 50 -3.97 6.80 -7.32
C ALA A 50 -5.01 6.77 -6.20
N TYR A 51 -4.56 6.84 -4.95
CA TYR A 51 -5.44 6.74 -3.80
C TYR A 51 -4.98 7.60 -2.62
N GLY A 52 -5.92 7.96 -1.76
CA GLY A 52 -5.68 8.79 -0.57
C GLY A 52 -6.86 8.79 0.38
N THR A 53 -6.71 9.42 1.54
CA THR A 53 -7.76 9.46 2.58
C THR A 53 -8.67 10.69 2.47
N SER A 54 -8.43 11.56 1.50
CA SER A 54 -9.23 12.76 1.24
C SER A 54 -9.68 12.83 -0.21
N SER A 55 -10.90 13.32 -0.44
CA SER A 55 -11.48 13.39 -1.77
C SER A 55 -10.68 14.35 -2.67
N GLY A 56 -10.35 13.94 -3.89
CA GLY A 56 -9.55 14.71 -4.84
C GLY A 56 -8.06 14.81 -4.50
N SER A 57 -7.61 14.25 -3.38
CA SER A 57 -6.20 14.28 -2.96
C SER A 57 -5.66 12.87 -2.81
N TYR A 58 -4.86 12.46 -3.80
CA TYR A 58 -4.23 11.15 -3.85
C TYR A 58 -2.77 11.26 -3.41
N SER A 59 -2.47 10.76 -2.21
CA SER A 59 -1.12 10.81 -1.62
C SER A 59 -0.27 9.60 -2.02
N GLN A 60 -0.89 8.53 -2.54
CA GLN A 60 -0.22 7.30 -2.91
C GLN A 60 -0.57 6.91 -4.34
N THR A 61 0.39 6.29 -5.02
CA THR A 61 0.21 5.74 -6.36
C THR A 61 0.80 4.35 -6.45
N GLN A 62 0.17 3.50 -7.26
CA GLN A 62 0.60 2.13 -7.53
C GLN A 62 0.49 1.87 -9.03
N ASP A 63 1.62 1.60 -9.68
CA ASP A 63 1.66 1.11 -11.06
C ASP A 63 1.27 -0.37 -11.07
N VAL A 64 0.31 -0.70 -11.91
CA VAL A 64 -0.26 -2.06 -12.04
C VAL A 64 -0.11 -2.61 -13.45
N GLY A 65 0.69 -1.95 -14.30
CA GLY A 65 0.93 -2.39 -15.67
C GLY A 65 -0.37 -2.49 -16.46
N SER A 66 -0.49 -3.53 -17.29
CA SER A 66 -1.67 -3.76 -18.13
C SER A 66 -2.83 -4.45 -17.40
N GLN A 67 -2.74 -4.66 -16.08
CA GLN A 67 -3.80 -5.31 -15.32
C GLN A 67 -5.03 -4.41 -15.24
N ALA A 68 -6.21 -4.96 -15.53
CA ALA A 68 -7.50 -4.26 -15.38
C ALA A 68 -8.21 -4.59 -14.05
N ILE A 69 -7.61 -5.48 -13.26
CA ILE A 69 -8.06 -5.90 -11.93
C ILE A 69 -6.84 -5.93 -11.02
N TYR A 70 -6.95 -5.33 -9.84
CA TYR A 70 -5.85 -5.28 -8.88
C TYR A 70 -6.36 -5.21 -7.44
N THR A 71 -5.67 -5.90 -6.53
CA THR A 71 -5.97 -5.85 -5.09
C THR A 71 -4.98 -4.91 -4.40
N LEU A 72 -5.47 -3.75 -3.97
CA LEU A 72 -4.71 -2.88 -3.07
C LEU A 72 -4.67 -3.52 -1.69
N THR A 73 -3.46 -3.78 -1.19
CA THR A 73 -3.21 -4.29 0.15
C THR A 73 -2.65 -3.20 1.05
N SER A 74 -2.38 -3.54 2.31
CA SER A 74 -1.73 -2.62 3.27
C SER A 74 -2.56 -1.36 3.57
N LEU A 75 -3.88 -1.45 3.41
CA LEU A 75 -4.80 -0.37 3.76
C LEU A 75 -5.17 -0.44 5.24
N ILE A 76 -5.46 0.70 5.84
CA ILE A 76 -5.85 0.77 7.26
C ILE A 76 -7.32 0.31 7.39
N PRO A 77 -7.65 -0.73 8.18
CA PRO A 77 -9.03 -1.13 8.41
C PRO A 77 -9.85 -0.03 9.09
N GLY A 78 -11.12 0.12 8.68
CA GLY A 78 -12.01 1.18 9.14
C GLY A 78 -11.76 2.55 8.50
N GLN A 79 -10.68 2.71 7.73
CA GLN A 79 -10.37 3.94 7.03
C GLN A 79 -11.09 4.01 5.69
N THR A 80 -11.63 5.18 5.37
CA THR A 80 -12.13 5.48 4.03
C THR A 80 -11.00 5.96 3.13
N TYR A 81 -10.89 5.33 1.97
CA TYR A 81 -9.98 5.70 0.90
C TYR A 81 -10.77 6.15 -0.32
N TYR A 82 -10.22 7.14 -1.01
CA TYR A 82 -10.70 7.57 -2.30
C TYR A 82 -9.69 7.19 -3.36
N ILE A 83 -10.18 6.58 -4.44
CA ILE A 83 -9.36 5.88 -5.42
C ILE A 83 -9.78 6.33 -6.82
N ALA A 84 -8.81 6.59 -7.68
CA ALA A 84 -9.01 6.80 -9.10
C ALA A 84 -7.90 6.10 -9.90
N VAL A 85 -8.15 5.82 -11.17
CA VAL A 85 -7.20 5.15 -12.06
C VAL A 85 -6.92 6.06 -13.25
N LYS A 86 -5.68 6.09 -13.70
CA LYS A 86 -5.29 6.72 -14.98
C LYS A 86 -4.51 5.74 -15.83
N ALA A 87 -4.61 5.88 -17.14
CA ALA A 87 -3.84 5.11 -18.09
C ALA A 87 -2.55 5.86 -18.48
N TYR A 88 -1.54 5.14 -18.95
CA TYR A 88 -0.37 5.71 -19.61
C TYR A 88 -0.12 5.04 -20.95
N ASP A 89 0.58 5.72 -21.87
CA ASP A 89 0.98 5.19 -23.18
C ASP A 89 2.10 4.15 -23.08
N ARG A 90 2.34 3.35 -24.13
CA ARG A 90 3.36 2.26 -24.10
C ARG A 90 4.77 2.74 -23.70
N ASN A 91 5.07 4.01 -23.91
CA ASN A 91 6.36 4.63 -23.60
C ASN A 91 6.40 5.36 -22.24
N ARG A 92 5.30 5.40 -21.49
CA ARG A 92 5.16 6.14 -20.20
C ARG A 92 5.52 7.62 -20.29
N LYS A 93 5.25 8.24 -21.45
CA LYS A 93 5.46 9.68 -21.69
C LYS A 93 4.18 10.49 -21.50
N ILE A 94 3.02 9.87 -21.73
CA ILE A 94 1.73 10.53 -21.69
C ILE A 94 0.83 9.75 -20.74
N GLU A 95 0.20 10.46 -19.82
CA GLU A 95 -0.82 9.92 -18.92
C GLU A 95 -2.18 10.52 -19.27
N SER A 96 -3.23 9.73 -19.10
CA SER A 96 -4.60 10.22 -19.20
C SER A 96 -4.99 11.04 -17.97
N PRO A 97 -6.08 11.82 -18.05
CA PRO A 97 -6.80 12.24 -16.86
C PRO A 97 -7.21 11.05 -15.99
N TYR A 98 -7.50 11.32 -14.71
CA TYR A 98 -8.07 10.33 -13.81
C TYR A 98 -9.47 9.90 -14.25
N SER A 99 -9.82 8.66 -13.93
CA SER A 99 -11.19 8.14 -13.97
C SER A 99 -12.12 8.90 -13.02
N ASN A 100 -13.39 8.52 -13.00
CA ASN A 100 -14.23 8.84 -11.85
C ASN A 100 -13.59 8.29 -10.57
N GLN A 101 -13.76 9.04 -9.50
CA GLN A 101 -13.29 8.65 -8.18
C GLN A 101 -14.30 7.72 -7.53
N VAL A 102 -13.80 6.70 -6.84
CA VAL A 102 -14.60 5.83 -5.97
C VAL A 102 -14.17 6.02 -4.52
N SER A 103 -15.11 5.89 -3.60
CA SER A 103 -14.87 5.92 -2.15
C SER A 103 -15.15 4.54 -1.57
N VAL A 104 -14.21 4.01 -0.79
CA VAL A 104 -14.30 2.70 -0.18
C VAL A 104 -13.85 2.76 1.27
N THR A 105 -14.67 2.23 2.17
CA THR A 105 -14.28 2.02 3.56
C THR A 105 -13.77 0.59 3.73
N VAL A 106 -12.54 0.46 4.20
CA VAL A 106 -11.90 -0.84 4.36
C VAL A 106 -12.55 -1.57 5.54
N PRO A 107 -13.03 -2.82 5.37
CA PRO A 107 -13.69 -3.53 6.46
C PRO A 107 -12.73 -3.82 7.62
N ILE A 108 -13.22 -3.64 8.85
CA ILE A 108 -12.49 -4.07 10.04
C ILE A 108 -12.67 -5.58 10.16
N VAL A 109 -11.62 -6.34 9.87
CA VAL A 109 -11.64 -7.79 10.09
C VAL A 109 -11.49 -8.03 11.60
N ALA A 110 -12.62 -8.10 12.30
CA ALA A 110 -12.62 -8.52 13.71
C ALA A 110 -12.14 -9.98 13.79
N ALA A 111 -11.28 -10.28 14.76
CA ALA A 111 -10.91 -11.66 15.04
C ALA A 111 -12.17 -12.47 15.30
N ARG A 112 -12.38 -13.56 14.54
CA ARG A 112 -13.53 -14.44 14.72
C ARG A 112 -13.58 -14.89 16.20
N PRO A 113 -14.71 -14.75 16.91
CA PRO A 113 -14.80 -15.22 18.29
C PRO A 113 -14.54 -16.72 18.35
N ALA A 114 -13.78 -17.15 19.36
CA ALA A 114 -13.48 -18.56 19.58
C ALA A 114 -14.80 -19.34 19.80
N PRO A 115 -14.93 -20.59 19.31
CA PRO A 115 -16.11 -21.39 19.59
C PRO A 115 -16.27 -21.60 21.10
N PRO A 116 -17.51 -21.57 21.62
CA PRO A 116 -17.76 -21.84 23.04
C PRO A 116 -17.26 -23.24 23.41
N ARG A 117 -16.59 -23.36 24.57
CA ARG A 117 -16.10 -24.63 25.11
C ARG A 117 -17.12 -25.16 26.13
N ASN A 118 -17.17 -26.48 26.30
CA ASN A 118 -17.95 -27.19 27.33
C ASN A 118 -19.48 -26.97 27.26
N VAL A 119 -20.09 -27.18 26.09
CA VAL A 119 -21.55 -27.31 26.01
C VAL A 119 -21.97 -28.58 26.78
N GLN A 120 -22.81 -28.41 27.81
CA GLN A 120 -23.37 -29.49 28.63
C GLN A 120 -24.90 -29.42 28.53
N VAL A 121 -25.55 -30.59 28.54
CA VAL A 121 -27.02 -30.72 28.63
C VAL A 121 -27.37 -31.00 30.09
N TYR A 122 -28.38 -30.31 30.62
CA TYR A 122 -28.96 -30.57 31.95
C TYR A 122 -30.15 -31.51 31.84
#